data_AF-A0A968HZ85-F1
#
_entry.id   AF-A0A968HZ85-F1
#
_cell.length_a   1.000
_cell.length_b   1.000
_cell.length_c   1.000
_cell.angle_alpha   90.00
_cell.angle_beta   90.00
_cell.angle_gamma   90.00
#
_symmetry.space_group_name_H-M   'P 1'
#
loop_
_entity.id
_entity.type
_entity.pdbx_description
1 polymer ?
#
loop_
_entity_poly.entity_id
_entity_poly.type
_entity_poly.pdbx_seq_one_letter_code
_entity_poly.pdbx_strand_id
1 'polypeptide(L)'
;MMLEVVQFLAGEFGNHPQAIAEPAWYVHLRLWQRPLPHLGTMGDYWLFAEQANALYPDKPYRQRLLQLVMKGDRPLIQVHALRDPGRWVGA
;
A
#
# COMPACT_ATOMS: atom_id res chain seq x y z
N MET A 1 11.00 -13.54 8.82
CA MET A 1 10.81 -13.39 7.36
C MET A 1 9.56 -12.57 7.00
N MET A 2 8.33 -13.06 7.18
CA MET A 2 7.14 -12.31 6.73
C MET A 2 6.89 -11.01 7.49
N LEU A 3 7.12 -11.01 8.81
CA LEU A 3 7.00 -9.80 9.63
C LEU A 3 7.97 -8.69 9.17
N GLU A 4 9.19 -9.05 8.76
CA GLU A 4 10.18 -8.09 8.25
C GLU A 4 9.72 -7.47 6.93
N VAL A 5 9.12 -8.27 6.04
CA VAL A 5 8.52 -7.75 4.80
C VAL A 5 7.41 -6.75 5.12
N VAL A 6 6.54 -7.05 6.08
CA VAL A 6 5.48 -6.13 6.52
C VAL A 6 6.08 -4.85 7.09
N GLN A 7 7.16 -4.93 7.87
CA GLN A 7 7.85 -3.78 8.43
C GLN A 7 8.49 -2.90 7.34
N PHE A 8 9.05 -3.49 6.29
CA PHE A 8 9.60 -2.73 5.16
C PHE A 8 8.53 -2.09 4.28
N LEU A 9 7.37 -2.76 4.14
CA LEU A 9 6.25 -2.25 3.38
C LEU A 9 5.48 -1.17 4.15
N ALA A 10 5.41 -1.26 5.48
CA ALA A 10 4.73 -0.27 6.31
C ALA A 10 5.47 1.08 6.28
N GLY A 11 4.79 2.13 5.82
CA GLY A 11 5.39 3.46 5.75
C GLY A 11 4.76 4.36 4.70
N GLU A 12 5.43 5.47 4.46
CA GLU A 12 5.09 6.45 3.43
C GLU A 12 6.24 6.56 2.45
N PHE A 13 5.89 6.48 1.17
CA PHE A 13 6.82 6.45 0.06
C PHE A 13 6.36 7.43 -1.00
N GLY A 14 7.31 7.91 -1.78
CA GLY A 14 7.04 8.74 -2.95
C GLY A 14 8.16 8.60 -3.96
N ASN A 15 7.86 8.96 -5.19
CA ASN A 15 8.82 8.92 -6.30
C ASN A 15 9.36 10.31 -6.65
N HIS A 16 9.40 11.25 -5.70
CA HIS A 16 9.78 12.65 -5.95
C HIS A 16 11.07 12.82 -6.77
N PRO A 17 12.18 12.11 -6.47
CA PRO A 17 13.40 12.24 -7.27
C PRO A 17 13.22 11.81 -8.73
N GLN A 18 12.46 10.73 -8.96
CA GLN A 18 12.15 10.23 -10.30
C GLN A 18 11.24 11.20 -11.07
N ALA A 19 10.20 11.70 -10.41
CA ALA A 19 9.25 12.64 -11.01
C ALA A 19 9.90 13.98 -11.40
N ILE A 20 10.90 14.44 -10.64
CA ILE A 20 11.68 15.63 -11.00
C ILE A 20 12.64 15.34 -12.16
N ALA A 21 13.30 14.17 -12.16
CA ALA A 21 14.27 13.82 -13.18
C ALA A 21 13.62 13.67 -14.58
N GLU A 22 12.41 13.11 -14.62
CA GLU A 22 11.71 12.75 -15.86
C GLU A 22 10.21 13.10 -15.81
N PRO A 23 9.85 14.40 -15.70
CA PRO A 23 8.48 14.85 -15.40
C PRO A 23 7.47 14.60 -16.52
N ALA A 24 7.94 14.41 -17.76
CA ALA A 24 7.08 14.04 -18.89
C ALA A 24 6.57 12.60 -18.77
N TRP A 25 7.27 11.74 -18.03
CA TRP A 25 6.99 10.30 -17.95
C TRP A 25 6.43 9.89 -16.59
N TYR A 26 6.86 10.54 -15.50
CA TYR A 26 6.50 10.15 -14.14
C TYR A 26 5.76 11.25 -13.41
N VAL A 27 4.49 10.98 -13.12
CA VAL A 27 3.72 11.78 -12.17
C VAL A 27 4.33 11.63 -10.77
N HIS A 28 4.37 12.71 -9.99
CA HIS A 28 4.75 12.65 -8.59
C HIS A 28 3.62 12.01 -7.77
N LEU A 29 3.90 10.83 -7.23
CA LEU A 29 2.96 10.00 -6.47
C LEU A 29 3.39 9.88 -5.02
N ARG A 30 2.38 9.72 -4.16
CA ARG A 30 2.53 9.23 -2.79
C ARG A 30 1.89 7.85 -2.68
N LEU A 31 2.56 6.97 -1.94
CA LEU A 31 2.06 5.68 -1.51
C LEU A 31 2.19 5.64 0.00
N TRP A 32 1.11 5.41 0.73
CA TRP A 32 1.22 5.04 2.14
C TRP A 32 0.62 3.68 2.38
N GLN A 33 1.25 2.92 3.28
CA GLN A 33 0.84 1.59 3.65
C GLN A 33 0.80 1.47 5.17
N ARG A 34 -0.36 1.07 5.70
CA ARG A 34 -0.65 1.01 7.14
C ARG A 34 -0.96 -0.44 7.56
N PRO A 35 -0.24 -1.01 8.54
CA PRO A 35 -0.59 -2.31 9.11
C PRO A 35 -1.99 -2.33 9.72
N LEU A 36 -2.71 -3.43 9.51
CA LEU A 36 -4.05 -3.68 10.06
C LEU A 36 -3.98 -4.88 11.02
N PRO A 37 -3.44 -4.70 12.24
CA PRO A 37 -3.15 -5.82 13.16
C PRO A 37 -4.41 -6.58 13.61
N HIS A 38 -5.58 -5.95 13.53
CA HIS A 38 -6.86 -6.56 13.94
C HIS A 38 -7.53 -7.41 12.86
N LEU A 39 -7.06 -7.37 11.60
CA LEU A 39 -7.59 -8.21 10.53
C LEU A 39 -6.82 -9.54 10.38
N GLY A 40 -5.57 -9.59 10.84
CA GLY A 40 -4.73 -10.77 10.73
C GLY A 40 -5.10 -11.86 11.73
N THR A 41 -4.96 -13.12 11.28
CA THR A 41 -4.89 -14.30 12.17
C THR A 41 -3.43 -14.75 12.31
N MET A 42 -3.16 -15.77 13.14
CA MET A 42 -1.81 -16.31 13.29
C MET A 42 -1.21 -16.71 11.92
N GLY A 43 -0.11 -16.07 11.52
CA GLY A 43 0.60 -16.35 10.26
C GLY A 43 0.16 -15.53 9.03
N ASP A 44 -0.73 -14.56 9.21
CA ASP A 44 -1.20 -13.63 8.17
C ASP A 44 -1.03 -12.17 8.64
N TYR A 45 -0.64 -11.28 7.72
CA TYR A 45 -0.52 -9.85 7.97
C TYR A 45 -1.26 -9.05 6.91
N TRP A 46 -1.93 -7.99 7.35
CA TRP A 46 -2.70 -7.11 6.48
C TRP A 46 -2.12 -5.71 6.46
N LEU A 47 -2.09 -5.11 5.27
CA LEU A 47 -1.79 -3.70 5.06
C LEU A 47 -2.95 -3.05 4.29
N PHE A 48 -3.39 -1.87 4.74
CA PHE A 48 -4.07 -0.93 3.87
C PHE A 48 -3.03 -0.20 3.02
N ALA A 49 -3.25 -0.07 1.72
CA ALA A 49 -2.38 0.67 0.82
C ALA A 49 -3.19 1.69 0.02
N GLU A 50 -2.74 2.95 0.04
CA GLU A 50 -3.36 4.05 -0.69
C GLU A 50 -2.33 4.75 -1.58
N GLN A 51 -2.72 5.05 -2.81
CA GLN A 51 -1.91 5.76 -3.78
C GLN A 51 -2.65 6.99 -4.31
N ALA A 52 -1.95 8.12 -4.30
CA ALA A 52 -2.48 9.41 -4.75
C ALA A 52 -1.42 10.19 -5.54
N ASN A 53 -1.88 11.14 -6.35
CA ASN A 53 -1.00 12.20 -6.84
C ASN A 53 -0.56 13.06 -5.64
N ALA A 54 0.72 13.39 -5.56
CA ALA A 54 1.26 14.17 -4.45
C ALA A 54 0.63 15.57 -4.32
N LEU A 55 0.10 16.15 -5.41
CA LEU A 55 -0.63 17.42 -5.42
C LEU A 55 -2.06 17.29 -4.88
N TYR A 56 -2.65 16.09 -4.94
CA TYR A 56 -4.02 15.82 -4.54
C TYR A 56 -4.08 14.60 -3.60
N PRO A 57 -3.48 14.69 -2.40
CA PRO A 57 -3.37 13.55 -1.48
C PRO A 57 -4.74 13.08 -0.95
N ASP A 58 -5.76 13.93 -1.01
CA ASP A 58 -7.16 13.66 -0.65
C ASP A 58 -7.96 13.02 -1.80
N LYS A 59 -7.35 12.79 -2.96
CA LYS A 59 -7.98 12.18 -4.14
C LYS A 59 -7.20 10.96 -4.59
N PRO A 60 -7.13 9.90 -3.77
CA PRO A 60 -6.43 8.69 -4.13
C PRO A 60 -7.10 8.04 -5.35
N TYR A 61 -6.29 7.61 -6.30
CA TYR A 61 -6.77 6.90 -7.49
C TYR A 61 -6.81 5.38 -7.27
N ARG A 62 -6.13 4.88 -6.23
CA ARG A 62 -6.10 3.45 -5.90
C ARG A 62 -5.94 3.23 -4.40
N GLN A 63 -6.85 2.45 -3.84
CA GLN A 63 -6.73 1.87 -2.50
C GLN A 63 -6.87 0.35 -2.58
N ARG A 64 -6.10 -0.40 -1.78
CA ARG A 64 -6.14 -1.87 -1.71
C ARG A 64 -5.91 -2.36 -0.29
N LEU A 65 -6.46 -3.53 0.02
CA LEU A 65 -5.97 -4.33 1.14
C LEU A 65 -4.97 -5.35 0.59
N LEU A 66 -3.78 -5.39 1.18
CA LEU A 66 -2.73 -6.34 0.88
C LEU A 66 -2.71 -7.37 2.00
N GLN A 67 -2.94 -8.62 1.67
CA GLN A 67 -2.88 -9.73 2.60
C GLN A 67 -1.62 -10.55 2.31
N LEU A 68 -0.71 -10.61 3.28
CA LEU A 68 0.55 -11.32 3.19
C LEU A 68 0.40 -12.68 3.86
N VAL A 69 0.48 -13.74 3.05
CA VAL A 69 0.24 -15.13 3.47
C VAL A 69 1.31 -16.06 2.95
N MET A 70 1.50 -17.19 3.63
CA MET A 70 2.35 -18.28 3.16
C MET A 70 1.49 -19.31 2.41
N LYS A 71 1.91 -19.70 1.20
CA LYS A 71 1.34 -20.84 0.47
C LYS A 71 2.40 -21.94 0.37
N GLY A 72 2.38 -22.85 1.35
CA GLY A 72 3.54 -23.71 1.62
C GLY A 72 4.73 -22.83 2.02
N ASP A 73 5.87 -23.01 1.37
CA ASP A 73 7.10 -22.25 1.67
C ASP A 73 7.25 -20.96 0.86
N ARG A 74 6.19 -20.53 0.14
CA ARG A 74 6.23 -19.33 -0.70
C ARG A 74 5.42 -18.19 -0.10
N PRO A 75 6.02 -17.00 0.13
CA PRO A 75 5.26 -15.81 0.49
C PRO A 75 4.45 -15.33 -0.72
N LEU A 76 3.20 -14.94 -0.48
CA LEU A 76 2.30 -14.36 -1.47
C LEU A 76 1.66 -13.10 -0.90
N ILE A 77 1.39 -12.15 -1.78
CA ILE A 77 0.56 -10.98 -1.49
C ILE A 77 -0.72 -11.12 -2.29
N GLN A 78 -1.85 -11.28 -1.59
CA GLN A 78 -3.18 -11.20 -2.19
C GLN A 78 -3.66 -9.75 -2.14
N VAL A 79 -4.17 -9.26 -3.27
CA VAL A 79 -4.59 -7.87 -3.43
C VAL A 79 -6.11 -7.83 -3.51
N HIS A 80 -6.74 -7.24 -2.50
CA HIS A 80 -8.19 -7.14 -2.40
C HIS A 80 -8.65 -5.70 -2.68
N ALA A 81 -9.71 -5.57 -3.47
CA ALA A 81 -10.37 -4.29 -3.70
C ALA A 81 -11.31 -3.95 -2.54
N LEU A 82 -11.39 -2.67 -2.17
CA LEU A 82 -12.39 -2.20 -1.22
C LEU A 82 -13.74 -2.09 -1.94
N ARG A 83 -14.81 -2.51 -1.26
CA ARG A 83 -16.19 -2.38 -1.78
C ARG A 83 -16.59 -0.92 -1.97
N ASP A 84 -16.20 -0.08 -1.02
CA ASP A 84 -16.48 1.36 -1.03
C ASP A 84 -15.21 2.12 -0.65
N PRO A 85 -14.29 2.33 -1.62
CA PRO A 85 -13.00 2.98 -1.38
C PRO A 85 -13.15 4.42 -0.84
N GLY A 86 -14.19 5.15 -1.27
CA GLY A 86 -14.43 6.54 -0.87
C GLY A 86 -14.57 6.74 0.65
N ARG A 87 -14.96 5.70 1.39
CA ARG A 87 -15.07 5.72 2.85
C ARG A 87 -13.74 5.67 3.61
N TRP A 88 -12.65 5.38 2.90
CA TRP A 88 -11.34 5.09 3.52
C TRP A 88 -10.24 6.05 3.04
N VAL A 89 -10.61 7.12 2.33
CA VAL A 89 -9.65 8.13 1.87
C VAL A 89 -8.94 8.75 3.08
N GLY A 90 -7.60 8.75 3.07
CA GLY A 90 -6.83 9.30 4.19
C GLY A 90 -6.63 8.37 5.39
N ALA A 91 -7.11 7.11 5.32
CA ALA A 91 -7.03 6.16 6.44
C ALA A 91 -5.62 5.61 6.71
#